data_AF-A0DP62-F1
#
_entry.id   AF-A0DP62-F1
#
_cell.length_a   1.000
_cell.length_b   1.000
_cell.length_c   1.000
_cell.angle_alpha   90.00
_cell.angle_beta   90.00
_cell.angle_gamma   90.00
#
_symmetry.space_group_name_H-M   'P 1'
#
loop_
_entity.id
_entity.type
_entity.pdbx_description
1 polymer ?
#
loop_
_entity_poly.entity_id
_entity_poly.type
_entity_poly.pdbx_seq_one_letter_code
_entity_poly.pdbx_strand_id
1 'polypeptide(L)'
;MDLMLDQEIAQVEKVEEQISSSSECSQNSDSSFDLENNGNNKSHLKQLASDQNGDDKKRKGKFGLKYAKISNRQRQALIERVTSTGCTIKSAAKDLSINFSTAKAIMQIFRREGRVTKKIVREIKQKSNKNLGSNNEDNIQKKSLFDTQNQKFVKVEAIQDNNETNLYQQAEEANRHQALIIQQLNTQNLYLQSRINQLQQDKLQLNSKYELMVMQYHQLQQMAQQFLQPCMFQFPTFAQ
;
A
#
# COMPACT_ATOMS: atom_id res chain seq x y z
N MET A 1 20.36 20.92 -48.64
CA MET A 1 19.22 20.89 -47.70
C MET A 1 19.20 19.49 -47.13
N ASP A 2 19.54 19.35 -45.84
CA ASP A 2 19.50 18.15 -44.97
C ASP A 2 20.74 18.11 -44.08
N LEU A 3 20.80 19.06 -43.12
CA LEU A 3 21.88 19.19 -42.13
C LEU A 3 21.34 19.74 -40.78
N MET A 4 20.07 19.50 -40.45
CA MET A 4 19.42 19.96 -39.21
C MET A 4 18.49 18.89 -38.59
N LEU A 5 18.93 17.63 -38.51
CA LEU A 5 18.16 16.54 -37.90
C LEU A 5 18.92 15.70 -36.86
N ASP A 6 20.20 15.99 -36.60
CA ASP A 6 21.06 15.20 -35.71
C ASP A 6 21.23 15.78 -34.28
N GLN A 7 20.42 16.77 -33.87
CA GLN A 7 20.62 17.47 -32.59
C GLN A 7 19.54 17.24 -31.52
N GLU A 8 18.67 16.22 -31.68
CA GLU A 8 17.56 15.96 -30.75
C GLU A 8 17.53 14.56 -30.09
N ILE A 9 18.58 13.73 -30.27
CA ILE A 9 18.67 12.37 -29.67
C ILE A 9 19.57 12.35 -28.40
N ALA A 10 20.08 13.49 -27.94
CA ALA A 10 21.08 13.57 -26.88
C ALA A 10 20.55 13.69 -25.42
N GLN A 11 19.24 13.48 -25.16
CA GLN A 11 18.65 13.71 -23.81
C GLN A 11 17.85 12.56 -23.18
N VAL A 12 17.73 11.39 -23.82
CA VAL A 12 16.92 10.27 -23.27
C VAL A 12 17.76 9.24 -22.50
N GLU A 13 19.07 9.19 -22.71
CA GLU A 13 19.95 8.11 -22.24
C GLU A 13 20.64 8.42 -20.89
N LYS A 14 19.87 8.70 -19.83
CA LYS A 14 20.44 9.10 -18.52
C LYS A 14 19.75 8.56 -17.26
N VAL A 15 19.01 7.46 -17.35
CA VAL A 15 18.21 6.93 -16.22
C VAL A 15 18.44 5.43 -15.90
N GLU A 16 19.11 4.64 -16.75
CA GLU A 16 19.31 3.19 -16.51
C GLU A 16 20.77 2.80 -16.22
N GLU A 17 21.35 3.30 -15.12
CA GLU A 17 22.60 2.73 -14.60
C GLU A 17 22.74 2.87 -13.06
N GLN A 18 21.95 2.10 -12.30
CA GLN A 18 22.20 1.90 -10.85
C GLN A 18 21.47 0.70 -10.19
N ILE A 19 21.54 -0.50 -10.78
CA ILE A 19 21.19 -1.76 -10.05
C ILE A 19 22.16 -2.89 -10.38
N SER A 20 23.39 -2.81 -9.85
CA SER A 20 24.29 -3.96 -9.61
C SER A 20 25.39 -3.56 -8.64
N SER A 21 25.22 -3.91 -7.36
CA SER A 21 26.30 -3.86 -6.37
C SER A 21 26.20 -5.07 -5.46
N SER A 22 27.22 -5.91 -5.59
CA SER A 22 27.61 -7.05 -4.76
C SER A 22 27.19 -7.02 -3.28
N SER A 23 26.62 -8.15 -2.84
CA SER A 23 26.55 -8.54 -1.44
C SER A 23 27.92 -9.03 -0.96
N GLU A 24 28.67 -8.19 -0.26
CA GLU A 24 29.80 -8.63 0.56
C GLU A 24 29.52 -8.42 2.05
N CYS A 25 29.84 -9.44 2.83
CA CYS A 25 29.61 -9.49 4.27
C CYS A 25 30.86 -9.05 5.03
N SER A 26 30.76 -7.97 5.81
CA SER A 26 31.78 -7.63 6.81
C SER A 26 31.14 -6.99 8.05
N GLN A 27 31.71 -7.35 9.20
CA GLN A 27 31.26 -6.98 10.52
C GLN A 27 31.94 -5.67 10.96
N ASN A 28 31.23 -4.82 11.71
CA ASN A 28 31.65 -4.17 12.98
C ASN A 28 31.11 -2.75 13.17
N SER A 29 30.90 -2.41 14.45
CA SER A 29 30.76 -1.07 15.06
C SER A 29 29.58 -0.21 14.57
N ASP A 30 28.55 0.05 15.38
CA ASP A 30 28.58 0.87 16.62
C ASP A 30 29.12 2.30 16.38
N SER A 31 28.21 3.25 16.15
CA SER A 31 28.32 4.58 16.75
C SER A 31 26.98 5.34 16.75
N SER A 32 26.72 5.95 17.91
CA SER A 32 25.93 7.15 18.22
C SER A 32 24.68 7.53 17.41
N PHE A 33 23.60 7.74 18.19
CA PHE A 33 22.60 8.77 17.94
C PHE A 33 23.25 10.11 17.53
N ASP A 34 22.66 10.80 16.54
CA ASP A 34 22.62 12.27 16.55
C ASP A 34 21.24 12.76 16.09
N LEU A 35 20.57 13.50 16.97
CA LEU A 35 19.25 14.09 16.75
C LEU A 35 19.40 15.61 16.66
N GLU A 36 19.91 16.09 15.52
CA GLU A 36 20.00 17.53 15.30
C GLU A 36 18.64 18.20 15.08
N ASN A 37 18.58 19.44 15.56
CA ASN A 37 17.36 20.12 15.98
C ASN A 37 17.35 21.54 15.39
N ASN A 38 16.58 21.75 14.32
CA ASN A 38 16.25 23.07 13.78
C ASN A 38 15.05 22.96 12.81
N GLY A 39 14.15 23.92 12.68
CA GLY A 39 14.04 25.20 13.40
C GLY A 39 12.71 25.89 13.09
N ASN A 40 12.40 26.92 13.89
CA ASN A 40 11.20 27.76 13.86
C ASN A 40 10.54 28.02 12.48
N ASN A 41 9.20 27.97 12.45
CA ASN A 41 8.41 28.97 11.72
C ASN A 41 7.09 29.26 12.43
N LYS A 42 7.03 30.41 13.12
CA LYS A 42 5.79 31.03 13.60
C LYS A 42 5.22 31.91 12.48
N SER A 43 3.95 31.73 12.15
CA SER A 43 3.17 32.82 11.56
C SER A 43 1.76 32.87 12.15
N HIS A 44 1.37 34.07 12.58
CA HIS A 44 0.02 34.37 13.04
C HIS A 44 -0.93 34.44 11.84
N LEU A 45 -2.14 33.89 11.98
CA LEU A 45 -3.33 34.63 11.56
C LEU A 45 -4.55 34.28 12.43
N LYS A 46 -5.38 35.30 12.69
CA LYS A 46 -6.59 35.26 13.53
C LYS A 46 -7.85 34.96 12.70
N GLN A 47 -8.94 34.78 13.45
CA GLN A 47 -10.39 34.97 13.12
C GLN A 47 -11.19 33.67 12.96
N LEU A 48 -12.10 33.37 13.92
CA LEU A 48 -13.56 33.66 13.92
C LEU A 48 -14.31 32.79 12.88
N ALA A 49 -15.34 31.98 13.18
CA ALA A 49 -16.00 31.57 14.43
C ALA A 49 -16.49 30.08 14.25
N SER A 50 -17.45 29.45 14.94
CA SER A 50 -18.46 29.81 15.98
C SER A 50 -18.94 28.54 16.74
N ASP A 51 -19.91 28.69 17.65
CA ASP A 51 -20.48 27.68 18.57
C ASP A 51 -21.21 26.45 17.98
N GLN A 52 -21.08 25.27 18.63
CA GLN A 52 -22.01 24.79 19.68
C GLN A 52 -21.69 23.33 20.14
N ASN A 53 -21.99 23.03 21.42
CA ASN A 53 -21.98 21.71 22.10
C ASN A 53 -20.59 21.02 22.29
N GLY A 54 -20.23 20.47 23.45
CA GLY A 54 -20.90 20.37 24.76
C GLY A 54 -19.90 19.89 25.83
N ASP A 55 -20.30 19.96 27.11
CA ASP A 55 -19.44 19.86 28.29
C ASP A 55 -18.57 18.57 28.38
N ASP A 56 -17.25 18.72 28.57
CA ASP A 56 -16.30 17.60 28.67
C ASP A 56 -15.12 17.95 29.62
N LYS A 57 -15.15 17.36 30.82
CA LYS A 57 -14.40 17.82 32.01
C LYS A 57 -12.88 17.81 31.82
N LYS A 58 -12.23 18.91 32.25
CA LYS A 58 -10.84 19.26 31.92
C LYS A 58 -9.80 18.50 32.77
N ARG A 59 -9.25 17.38 32.26
CA ARG A 59 -7.93 16.87 32.71
C ARG A 59 -6.82 17.55 31.89
N LYS A 60 -5.99 18.37 32.53
CA LYS A 60 -4.82 19.05 31.91
C LYS A 60 -3.55 18.23 32.18
N GLY A 61 -2.93 17.69 31.13
CA GLY A 61 -1.55 17.18 31.18
C GLY A 61 -0.53 18.29 30.86
N LYS A 62 0.75 18.05 31.21
CA LYS A 62 1.84 19.06 31.14
C LYS A 62 2.13 19.62 29.73
N PHE A 63 1.75 18.90 28.68
CA PHE A 63 1.75 19.35 27.28
C PHE A 63 0.33 19.29 26.70
N GLY A 64 -0.48 20.31 26.99
CA GLY A 64 -1.95 20.29 26.89
C GLY A 64 -2.58 20.26 25.48
N LEU A 65 -1.90 19.74 24.44
CA LEU A 65 -2.53 19.46 23.15
C LEU A 65 -3.50 18.28 23.29
N LYS A 66 -4.76 18.58 23.57
CA LYS A 66 -5.85 17.60 23.49
C LYS A 66 -6.01 17.16 22.03
N TYR A 67 -5.79 15.88 21.75
CA TYR A 67 -6.17 15.29 20.47
C TYR A 67 -7.66 15.50 20.22
N ALA A 68 -8.02 16.07 19.06
CA ALA A 68 -9.41 16.24 18.68
C ALA A 68 -10.09 14.86 18.56
N LYS A 69 -11.19 14.65 19.32
CA LYS A 69 -11.99 13.43 19.24
C LYS A 69 -12.72 13.38 17.89
N ILE A 70 -12.21 12.62 16.93
CA ILE A 70 -12.84 12.46 15.61
C ILE A 70 -14.18 11.71 15.75
N SER A 71 -15.24 12.24 15.15
CA SER A 71 -16.57 11.61 15.08
C SER A 71 -16.65 10.49 14.04
N ASN A 72 -17.65 9.59 14.12
CA ASN A 72 -17.89 8.59 13.08
C ASN A 72 -18.21 9.24 11.72
N ARG A 73 -18.96 10.36 11.71
CA ARG A 73 -19.29 11.11 10.50
C ARG A 73 -18.05 11.65 9.78
N GLN A 74 -17.10 12.24 10.53
CA GLN A 74 -15.81 12.68 9.98
C GLN A 74 -14.97 11.51 9.44
N ARG A 75 -15.01 10.35 10.11
CA ARG A 75 -14.31 9.14 9.64
C ARG A 75 -14.86 8.67 8.29
N GLN A 76 -16.18 8.64 8.15
CA GLN A 76 -16.86 8.24 6.92
C GLN A 76 -16.59 9.22 5.77
N ALA A 77 -16.77 10.53 6.01
CA ALA A 77 -16.49 11.57 5.02
C ALA A 77 -15.01 11.59 4.55
N LEU A 78 -14.06 11.26 5.43
CA LEU A 78 -12.65 11.13 5.07
C LEU A 78 -12.43 9.95 4.12
N ILE A 79 -12.99 8.79 4.43
CA ILE A 79 -12.88 7.58 3.60
C ILE A 79 -13.49 7.86 2.23
N GLU A 80 -14.74 8.36 2.21
CA GLU A 80 -15.50 8.67 1.00
C GLU A 80 -14.77 9.64 0.07
N ARG A 81 -14.21 10.74 0.58
CA ARG A 81 -13.40 11.67 -0.25
C ARG A 81 -12.14 11.02 -0.83
N VAL A 82 -11.45 10.18 -0.06
CA VAL A 82 -10.21 9.53 -0.52
C VAL A 82 -10.50 8.40 -1.51
N THR A 83 -11.61 7.66 -1.35
CA THR A 83 -11.98 6.56 -2.26
C THR A 83 -12.73 7.02 -3.50
N SER A 84 -13.72 7.90 -3.35
CA SER A 84 -14.66 8.24 -4.42
C SER A 84 -14.18 9.43 -5.25
N THR A 85 -13.51 10.42 -4.62
CA THR A 85 -12.94 11.59 -5.31
C THR A 85 -11.47 11.39 -5.69
N GLY A 86 -10.83 10.29 -5.24
CA GLY A 86 -9.41 10.00 -5.51
C GLY A 86 -8.42 10.99 -4.88
N CYS A 87 -8.89 11.88 -4.01
CA CYS A 87 -8.05 12.94 -3.45
C CYS A 87 -7.05 12.42 -2.40
N THR A 88 -5.94 13.14 -2.21
CA THR A 88 -4.90 12.69 -1.26
C THR A 88 -5.39 12.70 0.18
N ILE A 89 -4.85 11.79 1.00
CA ILE A 89 -5.13 11.76 2.45
C ILE A 89 -4.77 13.10 3.12
N LYS A 90 -3.75 13.81 2.61
CA LYS A 90 -3.28 15.10 3.15
C LYS A 90 -4.27 16.23 2.88
N SER A 91 -4.86 16.30 1.67
CA SER A 91 -5.91 17.28 1.34
C SER A 91 -7.19 16.98 2.11
N ALA A 92 -7.70 15.74 2.05
CA ALA A 92 -8.94 15.36 2.74
C ALA A 92 -8.89 15.56 4.26
N ALA A 93 -7.72 15.34 4.88
CA ALA A 93 -7.50 15.60 6.30
C ALA A 93 -7.53 17.10 6.64
N LYS A 94 -6.94 17.96 5.81
CA LYS A 94 -6.98 19.42 5.97
C LYS A 94 -8.42 19.94 5.91
N ASP A 95 -9.19 19.49 4.91
CA ASP A 95 -10.56 19.94 4.66
C ASP A 95 -11.56 19.50 5.74
N LEU A 96 -11.25 18.42 6.47
CA LEU A 96 -12.09 17.89 7.56
C LEU A 96 -11.58 18.28 8.96
N SER A 97 -10.54 19.10 9.03
CA SER A 97 -9.85 19.51 10.28
C SER A 97 -9.38 18.31 11.11
N ILE A 98 -8.81 17.30 10.45
CA ILE A 98 -8.29 16.07 11.05
C ILE A 98 -6.75 16.08 11.02
N ASN A 99 -6.12 15.69 12.13
CA ASN A 99 -4.67 15.48 12.17
C ASN A 99 -4.23 14.42 11.16
N PHE A 100 -3.23 14.72 10.33
CA PHE A 100 -2.77 13.84 9.25
C PHE A 100 -2.38 12.43 9.74
N SER A 101 -1.74 12.31 10.91
CA SER A 101 -1.42 11.02 11.53
C SER A 101 -2.67 10.17 11.82
N THR A 102 -3.75 10.80 12.29
CA THR A 102 -5.01 10.12 12.56
C THR A 102 -5.77 9.77 11.27
N ALA A 103 -5.71 10.63 10.26
CA ALA A 103 -6.24 10.33 8.92
C ALA A 103 -5.52 9.13 8.28
N LYS A 104 -4.19 9.08 8.36
CA LYS A 104 -3.37 7.94 7.92
C LYS A 104 -3.76 6.65 8.63
N ALA A 105 -3.94 6.68 9.96
CA ALA A 105 -4.38 5.53 10.74
C ALA A 105 -5.81 5.07 10.37
N ILE A 106 -6.74 6.00 10.12
CA ILE A 106 -8.09 5.67 9.64
C ILE A 106 -8.03 4.96 8.28
N MET A 107 -7.29 5.51 7.31
CA MET A 107 -7.17 4.92 5.98
C MET A 107 -6.43 3.59 5.98
N GLN A 108 -5.44 3.40 6.87
CA GLN A 108 -4.77 2.11 7.05
C GLN A 108 -5.71 1.03 7.59
N ILE A 109 -6.54 1.37 8.59
CA ILE A 109 -7.58 0.47 9.11
C ILE A 109 -8.61 0.16 8.01
N PHE A 110 -9.05 1.16 7.25
CA PHE A 110 -9.99 0.96 6.16
C PHE A 110 -9.44 0.04 5.05
N ARG A 111 -8.19 0.25 4.61
CA ARG A 111 -7.54 -0.61 3.61
C ARG A 111 -7.28 -2.05 4.07
N ARG A 112 -7.14 -2.28 5.39
CA ARG A 112 -6.88 -3.61 5.96
C ARG A 112 -8.15 -4.36 6.36
N GLU A 113 -9.11 -3.68 6.99
CA GLU A 113 -10.31 -4.26 7.61
C GLU A 113 -11.62 -3.92 6.86
N GLY A 114 -11.58 -3.05 5.83
CA GLY A 114 -12.78 -2.48 5.21
C GLY A 114 -13.62 -1.55 6.11
N ARG A 115 -13.16 -1.28 7.35
CA ARG A 115 -14.06 -0.81 8.42
C ARG A 115 -14.25 0.72 8.50
N VAL A 116 -15.42 1.18 8.08
CA VAL A 116 -15.82 2.60 8.04
C VAL A 116 -16.14 3.20 9.43
N THR A 117 -16.64 2.42 10.39
CA THR A 117 -17.08 2.92 11.71
C THR A 117 -16.10 2.59 12.85
N LYS A 118 -16.20 3.30 13.99
CA LYS A 118 -15.53 2.87 15.24
C LYS A 118 -16.07 1.52 15.71
N LYS A 119 -15.20 0.70 16.32
CA LYS A 119 -15.60 -0.60 16.87
C LYS A 119 -16.51 -0.32 18.05
N ILE A 120 -17.77 -0.77 17.97
CA ILE A 120 -18.66 -0.75 19.12
C ILE A 120 -18.14 -1.82 20.06
N VAL A 121 -17.38 -1.39 21.07
CA VAL A 121 -17.10 -2.24 22.23
C VAL A 121 -18.44 -2.41 22.92
N ARG A 122 -19.01 -3.62 22.85
CA ARG A 122 -20.19 -3.94 23.66
C ARG A 122 -19.74 -3.83 25.10
N GLU A 123 -20.29 -2.86 25.84
CA GLU A 123 -20.19 -2.89 27.30
C GLU A 123 -20.87 -4.17 27.75
N ILE A 124 -20.07 -5.14 28.19
CA ILE A 124 -20.59 -6.31 28.89
C ILE A 124 -21.16 -5.75 30.19
N LYS A 125 -22.49 -5.55 30.21
CA LYS A 125 -23.22 -5.24 31.42
C LYS A 125 -22.97 -6.39 32.39
N GLN A 126 -22.01 -6.21 33.29
CA GLN A 126 -21.86 -7.07 34.45
C GLN A 126 -23.18 -7.00 35.19
N LYS A 127 -23.98 -8.08 35.08
CA LYS A 127 -25.16 -8.25 35.91
C LYS A 127 -24.67 -8.38 37.34
N SER A 128 -24.69 -7.26 38.06
CA SER A 128 -24.46 -7.25 39.49
C SER A 128 -25.66 -7.92 40.17
N ASN A 129 -25.67 -9.25 40.18
CA ASN A 129 -26.53 -10.04 41.06
C ASN A 129 -26.05 -9.82 42.50
N LYS A 130 -26.44 -8.68 43.07
CA LYS A 130 -26.34 -8.42 44.51
C LYS A 130 -27.69 -8.76 45.14
N ASN A 131 -27.66 -9.82 45.93
CA ASN A 131 -28.51 -10.10 47.09
C ASN A 131 -30.03 -10.04 46.93
N LEU A 132 -30.65 -11.21 47.04
CA LEU A 132 -31.70 -11.42 48.04
C LEU A 132 -31.61 -12.85 48.56
N GLY A 133 -30.73 -13.05 49.53
CA GLY A 133 -30.86 -14.17 50.46
C GLY A 133 -31.90 -13.81 51.50
N SER A 134 -32.97 -14.59 51.59
CA SER A 134 -33.89 -14.56 52.72
C SER A 134 -34.23 -16.00 53.06
N ASN A 135 -33.92 -16.39 54.28
CA ASN A 135 -34.31 -17.70 54.80
C ASN A 135 -35.84 -17.78 54.88
N ASN A 136 -36.40 -18.95 54.59
CA ASN A 136 -37.35 -19.64 55.46
C ASN A 136 -37.63 -21.05 54.94
N GLU A 137 -37.93 -21.94 55.86
CA GLU A 137 -38.35 -23.32 55.61
C GLU A 137 -39.82 -23.37 55.15
N ASP A 138 -40.34 -24.59 54.97
CA ASP A 138 -41.75 -24.91 54.69
C ASP A 138 -42.36 -24.44 53.35
N ASN A 139 -42.30 -25.32 52.33
CA ASN A 139 -43.49 -26.17 52.09
C ASN A 139 -43.25 -27.35 51.13
N ILE A 140 -43.87 -28.47 51.49
CA ILE A 140 -44.02 -29.67 50.67
C ILE A 140 -45.19 -29.44 49.69
N GLN A 141 -45.27 -30.25 48.61
CA GLN A 141 -46.34 -30.28 47.59
C GLN A 141 -46.25 -29.25 46.43
N LYS A 142 -45.49 -29.61 45.38
CA LYS A 142 -45.83 -29.37 43.96
C LYS A 142 -44.88 -30.12 43.02
N LYS A 143 -45.08 -31.44 42.91
CA LYS A 143 -44.22 -32.36 42.12
C LYS A 143 -45.01 -33.00 40.97
N SER A 144 -45.43 -32.22 39.97
CA SER A 144 -46.06 -32.73 38.74
C SER A 144 -46.04 -31.79 37.51
N LEU A 145 -45.19 -30.76 37.47
CA LEU A 145 -45.17 -29.79 36.36
C LEU A 145 -43.77 -29.37 35.89
N PHE A 146 -42.82 -30.31 35.84
CA PHE A 146 -41.43 -30.01 35.42
C PHE A 146 -40.88 -30.87 34.26
N ASP A 147 -41.59 -31.90 33.80
CA ASP A 147 -41.08 -32.81 32.75
C ASP A 147 -41.31 -32.33 31.30
N THR A 148 -42.01 -31.20 31.09
CA THR A 148 -42.32 -30.69 29.73
C THR A 148 -41.34 -29.63 29.21
N GLN A 149 -40.35 -29.18 30.01
CA GLN A 149 -39.36 -28.19 29.55
C GLN A 149 -37.97 -28.77 29.22
N ASN A 150 -37.58 -29.92 29.78
CA ASN A 150 -36.25 -30.49 29.54
C ASN A 150 -36.04 -31.13 28.15
N GLN A 151 -37.11 -31.47 27.41
CA GLN A 151 -36.98 -31.93 26.01
C GLN A 151 -36.71 -30.80 24.99
N LYS A 152 -36.80 -29.51 25.38
CA LYS A 152 -36.48 -28.39 24.48
C LYS A 152 -35.00 -27.98 24.50
N PHE A 153 -34.23 -28.32 25.53
CA PHE A 153 -32.81 -27.94 25.60
C PHE A 153 -31.90 -28.89 24.79
N VAL A 154 -32.14 -30.21 24.84
CA VAL A 154 -31.32 -31.22 24.13
C VAL A 154 -31.37 -31.06 22.60
N LYS A 155 -32.43 -30.44 22.04
CA LYS A 155 -32.54 -30.16 20.60
C LYS A 155 -31.82 -28.89 20.12
N VAL A 156 -31.26 -28.06 21.01
CA VAL A 156 -30.57 -26.83 20.63
C VAL A 156 -29.08 -27.07 20.36
N GLU A 157 -28.41 -27.89 21.17
CA GLU A 157 -26.97 -28.20 20.99
C GLU A 157 -26.70 -28.89 19.63
N ALA A 158 -27.48 -29.91 19.25
CA ALA A 158 -27.31 -30.61 17.96
C ALA A 158 -27.56 -29.74 16.70
N ILE A 159 -28.14 -28.55 16.85
CA ILE A 159 -28.31 -27.56 15.77
C ILE A 159 -27.12 -26.59 15.71
N GLN A 160 -26.40 -26.43 16.83
CA GLN A 160 -25.25 -25.52 16.92
C GLN A 160 -24.01 -26.13 16.23
N ASP A 161 -23.72 -27.41 16.48
CA ASP A 161 -22.60 -28.14 15.87
C ASP A 161 -22.67 -28.20 14.32
N ASN A 162 -23.88 -28.29 13.77
CA ASN A 162 -24.11 -28.30 12.32
C ASN A 162 -23.79 -26.95 11.65
N ASN A 163 -23.91 -25.84 12.37
CA ASN A 163 -23.56 -24.52 11.84
C ASN A 163 -22.04 -24.27 11.86
N GLU A 164 -21.34 -24.71 12.91
CA GLU A 164 -19.89 -24.58 13.00
C GLU A 164 -19.18 -25.46 11.95
N THR A 165 -19.69 -26.68 11.72
CA THR A 165 -19.18 -27.60 10.68
C THR A 165 -19.30 -26.99 9.27
N ASN A 166 -20.44 -26.37 8.94
CA ASN A 166 -20.61 -25.70 7.64
C ASN A 166 -19.67 -24.49 7.47
N LEU A 167 -19.46 -23.69 8.52
CA LEU A 167 -18.57 -22.52 8.46
C LEU A 167 -17.11 -22.93 8.22
N TYR A 168 -16.66 -24.04 8.85
CA TYR A 168 -15.33 -24.58 8.62
C TYR A 168 -15.16 -25.08 7.18
N GLN A 169 -16.13 -25.84 6.66
CA GLN A 169 -16.10 -26.34 5.29
C GLN A 169 -16.06 -25.20 4.26
N GLN A 170 -16.86 -24.15 4.45
CA GLN A 170 -16.83 -22.96 3.58
C GLN A 170 -15.47 -22.25 3.62
N ALA A 171 -14.83 -22.16 4.79
CA ALA A 171 -13.49 -21.59 4.91
C ALA A 171 -12.42 -22.46 4.21
N GLU A 172 -12.54 -23.79 4.27
CA GLU A 172 -11.65 -24.70 3.56
C GLU A 172 -11.78 -24.55 2.04
N GLU A 173 -13.01 -24.50 1.51
CA GLU A 173 -13.27 -24.29 0.08
C GLU A 173 -12.72 -22.94 -0.41
N ALA A 174 -12.91 -21.87 0.38
CA ALA A 174 -12.31 -20.56 0.09
C ALA A 174 -10.77 -20.61 0.05
N ASN A 175 -10.14 -21.32 1.00
CA ASN A 175 -8.69 -21.52 1.02
C ASN A 175 -8.19 -22.33 -0.19
N ARG A 176 -8.90 -23.39 -0.59
CA ARG A 176 -8.60 -24.17 -1.80
C ARG A 176 -8.70 -23.30 -3.06
N HIS A 177 -9.74 -22.47 -3.18
CA HIS A 177 -9.88 -21.53 -4.30
C HIS A 177 -8.76 -20.48 -4.30
N GLN A 178 -8.37 -19.95 -3.14
CA GLN A 178 -7.26 -19.00 -3.04
C GLN A 178 -5.92 -19.65 -3.46
N ALA A 179 -5.67 -20.89 -3.07
CA ALA A 179 -4.48 -21.64 -3.48
C ALA A 179 -4.41 -21.84 -5.00
N LEU A 180 -5.53 -22.14 -5.66
CA LEU A 180 -5.60 -22.26 -7.13
C LEU A 180 -5.29 -20.93 -7.84
N ILE A 181 -5.80 -19.80 -7.33
CA ILE A 181 -5.48 -18.46 -7.88
C ILE A 181 -3.96 -18.20 -7.74
N ILE A 182 -3.38 -18.46 -6.58
CA ILE A 182 -1.94 -18.27 -6.34
C ILE A 182 -1.10 -19.14 -7.28
N GLN A 183 -1.50 -20.40 -7.49
CA GLN A 183 -0.84 -21.29 -8.44
C GLN A 183 -0.89 -20.73 -9.87
N GLN A 184 -2.06 -20.27 -10.33
CA GLN A 184 -2.24 -19.71 -11.67
C GLN A 184 -1.38 -18.44 -11.87
N LEU A 185 -1.35 -17.54 -10.89
CA LEU A 185 -0.51 -16.34 -10.92
C LEU A 185 0.99 -16.69 -10.96
N ASN A 186 1.44 -17.68 -10.21
CA ASN A 186 2.83 -18.15 -10.25
C ASN A 186 3.20 -18.73 -11.62
N THR A 187 2.31 -19.51 -12.25
CA THR A 187 2.53 -20.01 -13.62
C THR A 187 2.62 -18.87 -14.64
N GLN A 188 1.77 -17.85 -14.55
CA GLN A 188 1.82 -16.68 -15.42
C GLN A 188 3.11 -15.87 -15.23
N ASN A 189 3.52 -15.63 -13.98
CA ASN A 189 4.78 -14.93 -13.66
C ASN A 189 6.00 -15.68 -14.22
N LEU A 190 6.03 -17.02 -14.12
CA LEU A 190 7.11 -17.84 -14.67
C LEU A 190 7.19 -17.74 -16.21
N TYR A 191 6.04 -17.74 -16.89
CA TYR A 191 5.98 -17.55 -18.34
C TYR A 191 6.50 -16.15 -18.75
N LEU A 192 6.06 -15.10 -18.06
CA LEU A 192 6.52 -13.73 -18.31
C LEU A 192 8.02 -13.57 -18.07
N GLN A 193 8.56 -14.16 -17.00
CA GLN A 193 10.00 -14.15 -16.70
C GLN A 193 10.80 -14.86 -17.80
N SER A 194 10.34 -16.02 -18.28
CA SER A 194 10.94 -16.73 -19.41
C SER A 194 10.96 -15.86 -20.69
N ARG A 195 9.84 -15.17 -20.98
CA ARG A 195 9.74 -14.27 -22.15
C ARG A 195 10.65 -13.04 -22.04
N ILE A 196 10.83 -12.48 -20.84
CA ILE A 196 11.78 -11.37 -20.59
C ILE A 196 13.21 -11.84 -20.88
N ASN A 197 13.60 -13.00 -20.35
CA ASN A 197 14.94 -13.57 -20.58
C ASN A 197 15.20 -13.82 -22.08
N GLN A 198 14.20 -14.31 -22.82
CA GLN A 198 14.29 -14.48 -24.28
C GLN A 198 14.51 -13.14 -24.99
N LEU A 199 13.72 -12.11 -24.68
CA LEU A 199 13.86 -10.78 -25.30
C LEU A 199 15.21 -10.12 -24.99
N GLN A 200 15.79 -10.39 -23.81
CA GLN A 200 17.16 -9.95 -23.49
C GLN A 200 18.21 -10.65 -24.37
N GLN A 201 18.08 -11.96 -24.62
CA GLN A 201 18.96 -12.69 -25.54
C GLN A 201 18.81 -12.17 -26.98
N ASP A 202 17.58 -11.96 -27.45
CA ASP A 202 17.29 -11.40 -28.78
C ASP A 202 17.89 -9.99 -28.94
N LYS A 203 17.80 -9.14 -27.91
CA LYS A 203 18.44 -7.80 -27.88
C LYS A 203 19.96 -7.89 -28.04
N LEU A 204 20.62 -8.79 -27.30
CA LEU A 204 22.08 -9.00 -27.38
C LEU A 204 22.51 -9.50 -28.76
N GLN A 205 21.77 -10.44 -29.35
CA GLN A 205 22.04 -10.91 -30.72
C GLN A 205 21.87 -9.80 -31.76
N LEU A 206 20.83 -8.96 -31.61
CA LEU A 206 20.61 -7.84 -32.52
C LEU A 206 21.71 -6.79 -32.42
N ASN A 207 22.18 -6.48 -31.20
CA ASN A 207 23.29 -5.56 -30.98
C ASN A 207 24.58 -6.06 -31.63
N SER A 208 24.94 -7.34 -31.43
CA SER A 208 26.12 -7.94 -32.08
C SER A 208 26.04 -7.92 -33.62
N LYS A 209 24.85 -8.12 -34.20
CA LYS A 209 24.63 -7.98 -35.66
C LYS A 209 24.79 -6.53 -36.13
N TYR A 210 24.35 -5.57 -35.33
CA TYR A 210 24.50 -4.14 -35.63
C TYR A 210 25.96 -3.71 -35.58
N GLU A 211 26.71 -4.09 -34.54
CA GLU A 211 28.16 -3.85 -34.42
C GLU A 211 28.94 -4.40 -35.63
N LEU A 212 28.60 -5.62 -36.08
CA LEU A 212 29.19 -6.22 -37.28
C LEU A 212 28.89 -5.40 -38.56
N MET A 213 27.66 -4.90 -38.71
CA MET A 213 27.27 -4.06 -39.85
C MET A 213 28.01 -2.72 -39.84
N VAL A 214 28.15 -2.08 -38.69
CA VAL A 214 28.90 -0.83 -38.52
C VAL A 214 30.38 -1.03 -38.90
N MET A 215 30.99 -2.14 -38.47
CA MET A 215 32.37 -2.50 -38.84
C MET A 215 32.52 -2.69 -40.36
N GLN A 216 31.60 -3.40 -41.01
CA GLN A 216 31.61 -3.60 -42.47
C GLN A 216 31.43 -2.28 -43.24
N TYR A 217 30.51 -1.42 -42.79
CA TYR A 217 30.32 -0.10 -43.38
C TYR A 217 31.60 0.75 -43.27
N HIS A 218 32.24 0.76 -42.11
CA HIS A 218 33.48 1.49 -41.89
C HIS A 218 34.63 0.96 -42.78
N GLN A 219 34.76 -0.36 -42.95
CA GLN A 219 35.73 -0.96 -43.87
C GLN A 219 35.49 -0.51 -45.32
N LEU A 220 34.23 -0.52 -45.79
CA LEU A 220 33.89 -0.05 -47.13
C LEU A 220 34.18 1.44 -47.32
N GLN A 221 33.91 2.26 -46.30
CA GLN A 221 34.21 3.70 -46.29
C GLN A 221 35.72 3.96 -46.42
N GLN A 222 36.56 3.20 -45.71
CA GLN A 222 38.03 3.30 -45.83
C GLN A 222 38.49 2.95 -47.26
N MET A 223 37.98 1.86 -47.86
CA MET A 223 38.31 1.50 -49.24
C MET A 223 37.91 2.61 -50.23
N ALA A 224 36.70 3.16 -50.10
CA ALA A 224 36.23 4.24 -50.97
C ALA A 224 37.13 5.49 -50.91
N GLN A 225 37.61 5.86 -49.71
CA GLN A 225 38.54 6.99 -49.55
C GLN A 225 39.88 6.75 -50.26
N GLN A 226 40.43 5.53 -50.19
CA GLN A 226 41.68 5.17 -50.87
C GLN A 226 41.57 5.28 -52.41
N PHE A 227 40.42 4.88 -52.98
CA PHE A 227 40.18 5.01 -54.42
C PHE A 227 39.94 6.45 -54.90
N LEU A 228 39.38 7.33 -54.06
CA LEU A 228 38.98 8.69 -54.46
C LEU A 228 40.07 9.77 -54.27
N GLN A 229 41.02 9.59 -53.34
CA GLN A 229 42.07 10.59 -53.10
C GLN A 229 42.96 10.93 -54.32
N PRO A 230 43.37 9.99 -55.20
CA PRO A 230 44.31 10.30 -56.28
C PRO A 230 43.79 11.29 -57.34
N CYS A 231 42.47 11.40 -57.53
CA CYS A 231 41.87 12.15 -58.64
C CYS A 231 41.81 13.67 -58.45
N MET A 232 42.12 14.21 -57.27
CA MET A 232 41.86 15.61 -56.91
C MET A 232 43.09 16.54 -57.01
N PHE A 233 44.28 16.03 -57.37
CA PHE A 233 45.55 16.74 -57.22
C PHE A 233 46.32 17.07 -58.53
N GLN A 234 45.62 17.21 -59.66
CA GLN A 234 46.22 17.77 -60.90
C GLN A 234 45.30 18.78 -61.61
N PHE A 235 44.97 19.89 -60.93
CA PHE A 235 44.58 21.11 -61.62
C PHE A 235 45.83 21.99 -61.84
N PRO A 236 46.27 22.21 -63.09
CA PRO A 236 47.41 23.09 -63.35
C PRO A 236 47.02 24.52 -62.98
N THR A 237 47.75 25.10 -62.02
CA THR A 237 47.68 26.53 -61.71
C THR A 237 48.19 27.31 -62.92
N PHE A 238 47.27 27.87 -63.70
CA PHE A 238 47.62 28.88 -64.70
C PHE A 238 48.16 30.12 -63.99
N ALA A 239 49.48 30.32 -64.05
CA ALA A 239 50.10 31.58 -63.67
C ALA A 239 49.74 32.66 -64.70
N GLN A 240 49.41 33.86 -64.21
CA GLN A 240 49.34 35.11 -64.96
C GLN A 240 50.64 35.90 -64.76
#